data_AF-A0A819QXZ9-F1
#
_entry.id   AF-A0A819QXZ9-F1
#
_cell.length_a   1.000
_cell.length_b   1.000
_cell.length_c   1.000
_cell.angle_alpha   90.00
_cell.angle_beta   90.00
_cell.angle_gamma   90.00
#
_symmetry.space_group_name_H-M   'P 1'
#
loop_
_entity.id
_entity.type
_entity.pdbx_description
1 polymer ?
#
loop_
_entity_poly.entity_id
_entity_poly.type
_entity_poly.pdbx_seq_one_letter_code
_entity_poly.pdbx_strand_id
1 'polypeptide(L)'
;MSYLNDWDKVIPNLDVVDDYRSEKEEILACQGKSFPFSYGDYVVKILMGGIDSWFDEWDEKKVSIDEYGLSESRITIYNGF
;
A
#
# COMPACT_ATOMS: atom_id res chain seq x y z
N MET A 1 5.50 -16.07 -8.55
CA MET A 1 5.50 -15.22 -7.36
C MET A 1 5.07 -15.94 -6.09
N SER A 2 4.02 -16.77 -6.07
CA SER A 2 3.42 -17.36 -4.84
C SER A 2 4.34 -17.73 -3.68
N TYR A 3 5.47 -18.40 -3.92
CA TYR A 3 6.36 -18.85 -2.84
C TYR A 3 7.04 -17.70 -2.06
N LEU A 4 7.29 -16.55 -2.70
CA LEU A 4 7.84 -15.38 -2.01
C LEU A 4 6.76 -14.65 -1.20
N ASN A 5 5.53 -14.54 -1.72
CA ASN A 5 4.40 -13.96 -0.98
C ASN A 5 4.02 -14.82 0.25
N ASP A 6 4.34 -16.12 0.22
CA ASP A 6 4.20 -16.98 1.40
C ASP A 6 5.21 -16.64 2.51
N TRP A 7 6.37 -16.06 2.15
CA TRP A 7 7.39 -15.65 3.13
C TRP A 7 7.00 -14.37 3.87
N ASP A 8 6.35 -13.45 3.18
CA ASP A 8 5.80 -12.22 3.75
C ASP A 8 4.92 -12.52 4.98
N LYS A 9 4.03 -13.51 4.83
CA LYS A 9 3.10 -13.97 5.87
C LYS A 9 3.74 -14.61 7.10
N VAL A 10 5.01 -15.02 7.01
CA VAL A 10 5.68 -15.80 8.07
C VAL A 10 6.95 -15.16 8.61
N ILE A 11 7.55 -14.21 7.89
CA ILE A 11 8.76 -13.50 8.30
C ILE A 11 8.37 -12.07 8.71
N PRO A 12 8.48 -11.72 10.01
CA PRO A 12 8.15 -10.37 10.47
C PRO A 12 8.99 -9.30 9.77
N ASN A 13 8.34 -8.22 9.31
CA ASN A 13 8.96 -7.06 8.65
C ASN A 13 9.61 -7.37 7.29
N LEU A 14 9.15 -8.42 6.60
CA LEU A 14 9.55 -8.73 5.24
C LEU A 14 8.37 -8.47 4.30
N ASP A 15 8.38 -7.35 3.60
CA ASP A 15 7.41 -7.03 2.55
C ASP A 15 7.97 -7.49 1.19
N VAL A 16 7.24 -8.37 0.50
CA VAL A 16 7.60 -8.83 -0.84
C VAL A 16 6.88 -7.97 -1.87
N VAL A 17 7.63 -7.03 -2.43
CA VAL A 17 7.14 -6.10 -3.44
C VAL A 17 6.75 -6.80 -4.75
N ASP A 18 5.47 -6.73 -5.10
CA ASP A 18 4.96 -7.03 -6.44
C ASP A 18 4.99 -5.81 -7.36
N ASP A 19 4.75 -5.99 -8.66
CA ASP A 19 4.74 -4.86 -9.58
C ASP A 19 3.52 -3.94 -9.39
N TYR A 20 3.68 -2.65 -9.70
CA TYR A 20 2.62 -1.64 -9.52
C TYR A 20 1.25 -2.02 -10.09
N ARG A 21 1.18 -2.76 -11.21
CA ARG A 21 -0.13 -3.10 -11.80
C ARG A 21 -0.83 -4.17 -10.98
N SER A 22 -0.10 -5.22 -10.63
CA SER A 22 -0.60 -6.31 -9.78
C SER A 22 -1.02 -5.77 -8.40
N GLU A 23 -0.15 -5.00 -7.76
CA GLU A 23 -0.40 -4.34 -6.47
C GLU A 23 -1.66 -3.47 -6.50
N LYS A 24 -1.82 -2.66 -7.55
CA LYS A 24 -2.99 -1.80 -7.73
C LYS A 24 -4.27 -2.62 -7.90
N GLU A 25 -4.22 -3.75 -8.60
CA GLU A 25 -5.38 -4.62 -8.78
C GLU A 25 -5.84 -5.22 -7.44
N GLU A 26 -4.90 -5.66 -6.60
CA GLU A 26 -5.16 -6.24 -5.28
C GLU A 26 -5.69 -5.20 -4.29
N ILE A 27 -5.06 -4.02 -4.21
CA ILE A 27 -5.56 -2.90 -3.39
C ILE A 27 -6.97 -2.50 -3.81
N LEU A 28 -7.26 -2.37 -5.11
CA LEU A 28 -8.60 -2.01 -5.57
C LEU A 28 -9.62 -3.14 -5.36
N ALA A 29 -9.19 -4.40 -5.34
CA ALA A 29 -10.04 -5.53 -4.98
C ALA A 29 -10.41 -5.50 -3.48
N CYS A 30 -9.47 -5.11 -2.61
CA CYS A 30 -9.65 -5.04 -1.17
C CYS A 30 -10.39 -3.75 -0.71
N GLN A 31 -9.89 -2.58 -1.10
CA GLN A 31 -10.39 -1.26 -0.70
C GLN A 31 -11.62 -0.83 -1.50
N GLY A 32 -11.71 -1.27 -2.77
CA GLY A 32 -12.75 -0.90 -3.72
C GLY A 32 -12.26 0.03 -4.83
N LYS A 33 -13.00 0.04 -5.95
CA LYS A 33 -12.60 0.72 -7.21
C LYS A 33 -12.35 2.23 -7.12
N SER A 34 -12.86 2.89 -6.09
CA SER A 34 -12.71 4.32 -5.87
C SER A 34 -11.57 4.68 -4.93
N PHE A 35 -10.79 3.70 -4.45
CA PHE A 35 -9.67 3.95 -3.56
C PHE A 35 -8.57 4.74 -4.30
N PRO A 36 -8.10 5.87 -3.73
CA PRO A 36 -7.05 6.68 -4.34
C PRO A 36 -5.71 5.96 -4.22
N PHE A 37 -5.20 5.42 -5.34
CA PHE A 37 -3.89 4.79 -5.40
C PHE A 37 -3.16 5.14 -6.70
N SER A 38 -2.09 5.93 -6.55
CA SER A 38 -1.22 6.39 -7.61
C SER A 38 0.14 5.67 -7.60
N TYR A 39 0.96 5.94 -8.60
CA TYR A 39 2.34 5.42 -8.64
C TYR A 39 3.21 6.02 -7.52
N GLY A 40 2.93 7.25 -7.09
CA GLY A 40 3.63 7.86 -5.94
C GLY A 40 3.32 7.13 -4.65
N ASP A 41 2.05 6.77 -4.44
CA ASP A 41 1.62 5.99 -3.27
C ASP A 41 2.25 4.60 -3.26
N TYR A 42 2.38 3.97 -4.43
CA TYR A 42 3.10 2.71 -4.59
C TYR A 42 4.58 2.80 -4.18
N VAL A 43 5.30 3.85 -4.60
CA VAL A 43 6.70 4.05 -4.19
C VAL A 43 6.80 4.22 -2.67
N VAL A 44 5.86 4.94 -2.04
CA VAL A 44 5.84 5.10 -0.59
C VAL A 44 5.52 3.76 0.09
N LYS A 45 4.55 2.99 -0.41
CA LYS A 45 4.21 1.66 0.13
C LYS A 45 5.44 0.75 0.13
N ILE A 46 6.16 0.62 -0.99
CA ILE A 46 7.37 -0.21 -1.08
C ILE A 46 8.44 0.16 -0.04
N LEU A 47 8.59 1.46 0.24
CA LEU A 47 9.59 1.93 1.20
C LEU A 47 9.15 1.73 2.65
N MET A 48 7.83 1.73 2.90
CA MET A 48 7.25 1.77 4.23
C MET A 48 6.61 0.45 4.68
N GLY A 49 6.24 -0.47 3.78
CA GLY A 49 5.49 -1.68 4.09
C GLY A 49 6.21 -2.58 5.08
N GLY A 50 7.52 -2.77 4.90
CA GLY A 50 8.36 -3.49 5.88
C GLY A 50 8.59 -2.77 7.22
N ILE A 51 8.07 -1.56 7.43
CA ILE A 51 8.30 -0.74 8.64
C ILE A 51 6.99 -0.41 9.36
N ASP A 52 5.94 -0.09 8.60
CA ASP A 52 4.65 0.37 9.09
C ASP A 52 3.54 -0.53 8.51
N SER A 53 2.93 -1.31 9.39
CA SER A 53 1.90 -2.29 9.05
C SER A 53 0.69 -1.66 8.38
N TRP A 54 0.45 -0.35 8.54
CA TRP A 54 -0.66 0.29 7.86
C TRP A 54 -0.50 0.31 6.34
N PHE A 55 0.72 0.43 5.81
CA PHE A 55 0.97 0.36 4.36
C PHE A 55 0.90 -1.06 3.84
N ASP A 56 1.43 -2.01 4.60
CA ASP A 56 1.37 -3.45 4.35
C ASP A 56 -0.08 -3.93 4.21
N GLU A 57 -0.97 -3.44 5.07
CA GLU A 57 -2.36 -3.88 5.15
C GLU A 57 -3.29 -3.44 3.99
N TRP A 58 -2.82 -2.60 3.06
CA TRP A 58 -3.67 -2.00 2.00
C TRP A 58 -4.31 -3.01 1.03
N ASP A 59 -3.66 -4.14 0.78
CA ASP A 59 -4.16 -5.22 -0.09
C ASP A 59 -4.81 -6.35 0.72
N GLU A 60 -4.54 -6.44 2.02
CA GLU A 60 -5.08 -7.51 2.88
C GLU A 60 -6.39 -7.15 3.59
N LYS A 61 -6.56 -5.88 4.02
CA LYS A 61 -7.75 -5.46 4.76
C LYS A 61 -8.14 -4.01 4.50
N LYS A 62 -9.41 -3.69 4.72
CA LYS A 62 -9.90 -2.31 4.57
C LYS A 62 -9.25 -1.40 5.59
N VAL A 63 -8.61 -0.33 5.11
CA VAL A 63 -7.98 0.69 5.95
C VAL A 63 -8.86 1.93 6.04
N SER A 64 -8.81 2.60 7.18
CA SER A 64 -9.41 3.93 7.32
C SER A 64 -8.40 5.00 6.93
N ILE A 65 -8.73 5.81 5.92
CA ILE A 65 -7.88 6.92 5.47
C ILE A 65 -7.79 8.01 6.56
N ASP A 66 -8.78 8.09 7.44
CA ASP A 66 -8.84 9.05 8.55
C ASP A 66 -7.83 8.71 9.67
N GLU A 67 -7.43 7.45 9.79
CA GLU A 67 -6.59 6.92 10.88
C GLU A 67 -5.18 7.53 10.88
N TYR A 68 -4.67 7.93 9.72
CA TYR A 68 -3.36 8.57 9.54
C TYR A 68 -3.46 10.06 9.13
N GLY A 69 -4.65 10.64 9.11
CA GLY A 69 -4.84 12.04 8.74
C GLY A 69 -4.51 12.34 7.27
N LEU A 70 -4.65 11.36 6.37
CA LEU A 70 -4.47 11.51 4.92
C LEU A 70 -5.67 12.19 4.24
N SER A 71 -6.50 12.90 5.01
CA SER A 71 -7.40 13.92 4.48
C SER A 71 -6.62 14.93 3.64
N GLU A 72 -7.28 15.49 2.62
CA GLU A 72 -6.81 16.23 1.44
C GLU A 72 -5.62 17.22 1.58
N SER A 73 -5.17 17.54 2.80
CA SER A 73 -4.13 18.52 3.11
C SER A 73 -2.68 18.04 2.87
N ARG A 74 -2.40 16.74 2.67
CA ARG A 74 -1.03 16.22 2.45
C ARG A 74 -0.75 15.73 1.02
N ILE A 75 -1.76 15.52 0.19
CA ILE A 75 -1.59 15.21 -1.24
C ILE A 75 -0.99 16.42 -2.01
N THR A 76 -1.14 17.63 -1.48
CA THR A 76 -0.53 18.85 -2.04
C THR A 76 1.01 18.83 -1.96
N ILE A 77 1.61 18.06 -1.05
CA ILE A 77 3.07 18.00 -0.91
C ILE A 77 3.69 17.19 -2.08
N TYR A 78 2.92 16.32 -2.73
CA TYR A 78 3.39 15.47 -3.83
C TYR A 78 3.08 16.02 -5.23
N ASN A 79 2.25 17.06 -5.36
CA ASN A 79 1.98 17.73 -6.65
C ASN A 79 2.88 18.97 -6.88
N GLY A 80 3.95 19.10 -6.09
CA GLY A 80 4.88 20.23 -6.12
C GLY A 80 6.27 19.94 -6.71
N PHE A 81 6.45 18.79 -7.39
CA PHE A 81 7.68 18.44 -8.11
C PHE A 81 7.38 18.09 -9.57
#